data_AF-A0A7I9Y0U4-F1
#
_entry.id   AF-A0A7I9Y0U4-F1
#
_cell.length_a   1.000
_cell.length_b   1.000
_cell.length_c   1.000
_cell.angle_alpha   90.00
_cell.angle_beta   90.00
_cell.angle_gamma   90.00
#
_symmetry.space_group_name_H-M   'P 1'
#
loop_
_entity.id
_entity.type
_entity.pdbx_description
1 polymer ?
#
loop_
_entity_poly.entity_id
_entity_poly.type
_entity_poly.pdbx_seq_one_letter_code
_entity_poly.pdbx_strand_id
1 'polypeptide(L)'
;MLGAAGAIAAGDANGRYVGVAGAVRSPGQSRRGAHRHHATVPCMDAFTAGQLTRSLDPLHAMVYFVPEANERFGELGMQWRMHYFASRSAPMGAVSANVVAATFYNFNPRLVASAIPAAWDLAPPAMVNQVRYEIVSAALPRVLGEQLTQSPQLARAAELLQRVAESIPDGDGRPLYAGHAALAWPDTPHARLWHAITLLREYRGDGHIAALMSNGLNGLDALITHTATGIGFNVEFARRSRGWSREEWSAAEERLKARGILGGDGQLTSAGRDIRSTIEDLTDELGFPPWRKLSADHTDELAGAARLIREAVQASGFFPAEVFGPRYGQHR
;
A
#
# COMPACT_ATOMS: atom_id res chain seq x y z
N MET A 1 4.78 -6.36 -2.73
CA MET A 1 3.38 -5.92 -2.55
C MET A 1 2.88 -6.46 -1.20
N LEU A 2 3.48 -5.98 -0.11
CA LEU A 2 3.07 -6.28 1.26
C LEU A 2 2.11 -5.19 1.80
N GLY A 3 1.57 -4.34 0.90
CA GLY A 3 0.69 -3.22 1.24
C GLY A 3 -0.58 -3.09 0.39
N ALA A 4 -0.87 -3.96 -0.58
CA ALA A 4 -2.04 -3.79 -1.46
C ALA A 4 -3.37 -4.28 -0.85
N ALA A 5 -3.49 -4.31 0.47
CA ALA A 5 -4.59 -4.99 1.12
C ALA A 5 -4.74 -4.50 2.58
N GLY A 6 -5.16 -3.26 2.82
CA GLY A 6 -5.38 -2.77 4.18
C GLY A 6 -6.33 -1.58 4.26
N ALA A 7 -7.60 -1.85 4.57
CA ALA A 7 -8.47 -1.14 5.53
C ALA A 7 -9.96 -1.35 5.16
N ILE A 8 -10.63 -2.31 5.80
CA ILE A 8 -12.10 -2.39 5.86
C ILE A 8 -12.46 -2.90 7.27
N ALA A 9 -12.94 -2.01 8.11
CA ALA A 9 -13.79 -2.33 9.25
C ALA A 9 -14.92 -1.29 9.26
N ALA A 10 -16.11 -1.69 8.82
CA ALA A 10 -17.34 -0.95 9.05
C ALA A 10 -17.94 -1.48 10.36
N GLY A 11 -18.10 -0.59 11.34
CA GLY A 11 -18.80 -0.89 12.58
C GLY A 11 -20.31 -0.84 12.37
N ASP A 12 -21.00 -1.83 12.92
CA ASP A 12 -22.45 -1.75 13.13
C ASP A 12 -22.74 -1.12 14.49
N ALA A 13 -23.50 -0.03 14.45
CA ALA A 13 -24.11 0.62 15.58
C ALA A 13 -25.53 0.05 15.79
N ASN A 14 -25.76 -0.68 16.88
CA ASN A 14 -27.05 -0.70 17.57
C ASN A 14 -26.96 -1.30 18.98
N GLY A 15 -26.79 -0.42 19.97
CA GLY A 15 -27.78 -0.21 21.02
C GLY A 15 -28.06 -1.29 22.08
N ARG A 16 -27.57 -0.97 23.29
CA ARG A 16 -28.22 -1.10 24.63
C ARG A 16 -27.93 -2.37 25.46
N TYR A 17 -26.99 -2.18 26.38
CA TYR A 17 -26.91 -2.89 27.66
C TYR A 17 -27.89 -2.29 28.68
N VAL A 18 -28.53 -3.17 29.47
CA VAL A 18 -29.29 -2.86 30.69
C VAL A 18 -28.50 -3.41 31.88
N GLY A 19 -28.34 -2.64 32.96
CA GLY A 19 -27.75 -3.15 34.21
C GLY A 19 -27.39 -2.06 35.22
N VAL A 20 -28.08 -2.07 36.35
CA VAL A 20 -28.21 -1.03 37.39
C VAL A 20 -27.13 -1.10 38.48
N ALA A 21 -26.84 0.06 39.12
CA ALA A 21 -26.46 0.33 40.54
C ALA A 21 -25.20 1.21 40.64
N GLY A 22 -25.06 2.23 41.49
CA GLY A 22 -25.86 2.83 42.56
C GLY A 22 -25.06 4.03 43.11
N ALA A 23 -25.75 5.03 43.65
CA ALA A 23 -25.26 6.34 44.12
C ALA A 23 -24.31 6.23 45.36
N VAL A 24 -23.60 7.25 45.92
CA VAL A 24 -23.93 8.65 46.28
C VAL A 24 -22.63 9.37 46.77
N ARG A 25 -22.41 10.66 46.46
CA ARG A 25 -22.16 11.82 47.40
C ARG A 25 -21.35 13.00 46.80
N SER A 26 -21.81 14.20 47.15
CA SER A 26 -21.49 15.56 46.66
C SER A 26 -20.40 16.30 47.50
N PRO A 27 -20.26 17.65 47.46
CA PRO A 27 -19.53 18.46 46.47
C PRO A 27 -18.40 19.31 47.10
N GLY A 28 -17.43 19.75 46.28
CA GLY A 28 -16.40 20.73 46.71
C GLY A 28 -16.04 21.68 45.57
N GLN A 29 -16.55 22.91 45.64
CA GLN A 29 -16.18 24.00 44.74
C GLN A 29 -14.79 24.55 45.10
N SER A 30 -13.92 24.72 44.11
CA SER A 30 -13.02 25.88 44.10
C SER A 30 -12.72 26.32 42.65
N ARG A 31 -13.01 27.59 42.37
CA ARG A 31 -12.65 28.30 41.13
C ARG A 31 -11.19 28.72 41.20
N ARG A 32 -10.41 28.51 40.14
CA ARG A 32 -9.30 29.39 39.71
C ARG A 32 -8.74 28.96 38.35
N GLY A 33 -8.60 29.94 37.45
CA GLY A 33 -7.60 29.95 36.38
C GLY A 33 -7.92 29.16 35.12
N ALA A 34 -8.58 29.80 34.16
CA ALA A 34 -8.63 29.33 32.78
C ALA A 34 -7.24 29.47 32.12
N HIS A 35 -6.37 28.49 32.32
CA HIS A 35 -5.30 28.23 31.36
C HIS A 35 -5.92 27.45 30.21
N ARG A 36 -6.15 28.13 29.08
CA ARG A 36 -6.36 27.45 27.81
C ARG A 36 -5.08 26.68 27.52
N HIS A 37 -5.05 25.40 27.86
CA HIS A 37 -4.16 24.46 27.20
C HIS A 37 -4.52 24.54 25.72
N HIS A 38 -3.72 25.23 24.92
CA HIS A 38 -3.55 24.82 23.54
C HIS A 38 -3.03 23.39 23.64
N ALA A 39 -3.93 22.41 23.52
CA ALA A 39 -3.54 21.07 23.16
C ALA A 39 -2.75 21.24 21.87
N THR A 40 -1.42 21.10 21.95
CA THR A 40 -0.58 20.90 20.79
C THR A 40 -1.16 19.69 20.08
N VAL A 41 -1.89 19.93 19.00
CA VAL A 41 -2.35 18.85 18.12
C VAL A 41 -1.08 18.09 17.73
N PRO A 42 -1.00 16.77 17.95
CA PRO A 42 0.21 16.03 17.65
C PRO A 42 0.57 16.26 16.19
N CYS A 43 1.82 16.69 15.94
CA CYS A 43 2.41 16.65 14.62
C CYS A 43 2.35 15.20 14.10
N MET A 44 2.14 15.00 12.80
CA MET A 44 2.09 13.67 12.20
C MET A 44 3.36 12.89 12.57
N ASP A 45 3.18 11.67 13.08
CA ASP A 45 4.27 10.72 13.32
C ASP A 45 4.40 9.70 12.17
N ALA A 46 5.48 8.90 12.21
CA ALA A 46 5.75 7.89 11.19
C ALA A 46 4.62 6.85 11.07
N PHE A 47 4.03 6.45 12.19
CA PHE A 47 2.95 5.48 12.23
C PHE A 47 1.69 6.02 11.51
N THR A 48 1.28 7.24 11.83
CA THR A 48 0.13 7.93 11.23
C THR A 48 0.36 8.17 9.74
N ALA A 49 1.56 8.59 9.34
CA ALA A 49 1.95 8.72 7.93
C ALA A 49 1.84 7.38 7.18
N GLY A 50 2.31 6.31 7.83
CA GLY A 50 2.18 4.93 7.33
C GLY A 50 0.72 4.51 7.17
N GLN A 51 -0.15 4.83 8.15
CA GLN A 51 -1.58 4.55 8.07
C GLN A 51 -2.25 5.31 6.92
N LEU A 52 -1.97 6.61 6.78
CA LEU A 52 -2.53 7.42 5.69
C LEU A 52 -2.10 6.89 4.32
N THR A 53 -0.81 6.57 4.16
CA THR A 53 -0.28 5.96 2.92
C THR A 53 -1.02 4.66 2.58
N ARG A 54 -1.14 3.73 3.55
CA ARG A 54 -1.87 2.46 3.36
C ARG A 54 -3.35 2.68 3.03
N SER A 55 -3.94 3.73 3.56
CA SER A 55 -5.35 4.04 3.33
C SER A 55 -5.65 4.57 1.91
N LEU A 56 -4.65 5.13 1.24
CA LEU A 56 -4.74 5.63 -0.15
C LEU A 56 -4.31 4.57 -1.18
N ASP A 57 -3.58 3.56 -0.74
CA ASP A 57 -3.03 2.47 -1.54
C ASP A 57 -4.05 1.73 -2.45
N PRO A 58 -5.32 1.53 -2.03
CA PRO A 58 -6.34 0.94 -2.91
C PRO A 58 -6.60 1.75 -4.20
N LEU A 59 -6.51 3.10 -4.15
CA LEU A 59 -6.67 3.93 -5.34
C LEU A 59 -5.52 3.70 -6.33
N HIS A 60 -4.29 3.49 -5.86
CA HIS A 60 -3.20 3.07 -6.74
C HIS A 60 -3.46 1.70 -7.36
N ALA A 61 -3.82 0.75 -6.49
CA ALA A 61 -3.94 -0.66 -6.85
C ALA A 61 -5.00 -0.93 -7.93
N MET A 62 -5.99 -0.05 -8.09
CA MET A 62 -7.05 -0.18 -9.10
C MET A 62 -6.51 -0.45 -10.51
N VAL A 63 -5.37 0.14 -10.88
CA VAL A 63 -4.76 -0.02 -12.22
C VAL A 63 -4.46 -1.48 -12.59
N TYR A 64 -4.29 -2.35 -11.60
CA TYR A 64 -4.01 -3.78 -11.81
C TYR A 64 -5.28 -4.64 -11.98
N PHE A 65 -6.45 -4.08 -11.69
CA PHE A 65 -7.73 -4.79 -11.64
C PHE A 65 -8.79 -4.25 -12.59
N VAL A 66 -8.67 -2.99 -13.02
CA VAL A 66 -9.61 -2.38 -13.97
C VAL A 66 -9.58 -3.12 -15.32
N PRO A 67 -10.74 -3.37 -15.95
CA PRO A 67 -10.82 -4.10 -17.21
C PRO A 67 -10.05 -3.43 -18.34
N GLU A 68 -9.98 -2.09 -18.33
CA GLU A 68 -9.22 -1.27 -19.27
C GLU A 68 -7.74 -1.70 -19.34
N ALA A 69 -7.15 -2.17 -18.24
CA ALA A 69 -5.78 -2.64 -18.25
C ALA A 69 -5.60 -3.90 -19.11
N ASN A 70 -6.52 -4.86 -19.00
CA ASN A 70 -6.46 -6.09 -19.82
C ASN A 70 -6.74 -5.80 -21.29
N GLU A 71 -7.67 -4.90 -21.58
CA GLU A 71 -7.99 -4.49 -22.95
C GLU A 71 -6.79 -3.78 -23.60
N ARG A 72 -6.33 -2.68 -23.00
CA ARG A 72 -5.32 -1.79 -23.60
C ARG A 72 -3.93 -2.41 -23.66
N PHE A 73 -3.52 -3.17 -22.64
CA PHE A 73 -2.27 -3.93 -22.73
C PHE A 73 -2.42 -5.19 -23.59
N GLY A 74 -3.62 -5.74 -23.71
CA GLY A 74 -3.94 -6.83 -24.63
C GLY A 74 -3.75 -6.43 -26.09
N GLU A 75 -4.05 -5.17 -26.46
CA GLU A 75 -3.73 -4.59 -27.77
C GLU A 75 -2.22 -4.60 -28.08
N LEU A 76 -1.37 -4.54 -27.04
CA LEU A 76 0.09 -4.69 -27.15
C LEU A 76 0.55 -6.16 -27.11
N GLY A 77 -0.37 -7.12 -27.11
CA GLY A 77 -0.06 -8.55 -26.98
C GLY A 77 0.31 -9.01 -25.57
N MET A 78 0.14 -8.15 -24.55
CA MET A 78 0.52 -8.48 -23.17
C MET A 78 -0.66 -9.07 -22.39
N GLN A 79 -0.52 -10.34 -22.01
CA GLN A 79 -1.46 -11.00 -21.10
C GLN A 79 -1.34 -10.46 -19.66
N TRP A 80 -2.34 -10.74 -18.81
CA TRP A 80 -2.47 -10.14 -17.48
C TRP A 80 -1.19 -10.10 -16.62
N ARG A 81 -0.48 -11.24 -16.51
CA ARG A 81 0.76 -11.31 -15.72
C ARG A 81 1.89 -10.49 -16.33
N MET A 82 1.96 -10.46 -17.65
CA MET A 82 3.00 -9.75 -18.38
C MET A 82 2.84 -8.26 -18.22
N HIS A 83 1.62 -7.74 -18.43
CA HIS A 83 1.37 -6.32 -18.27
C HIS A 83 1.48 -5.85 -16.81
N TYR A 84 1.17 -6.71 -15.83
CA TYR A 84 1.41 -6.39 -14.42
C TYR A 84 2.90 -6.06 -14.17
N PHE A 85 3.80 -6.93 -14.63
CA PHE A 85 5.23 -6.72 -14.41
C PHE A 85 5.77 -5.58 -15.27
N ALA A 86 5.39 -5.53 -16.55
CA ALA A 86 5.84 -4.51 -17.48
C ALA A 86 5.39 -3.11 -17.04
N SER A 87 4.09 -2.92 -16.78
CA SER A 87 3.52 -1.62 -16.42
C SER A 87 4.11 -1.05 -15.13
N ARG A 88 4.42 -1.89 -14.14
CA ARG A 88 5.02 -1.44 -12.88
C ARG A 88 6.51 -1.15 -12.98
N SER A 89 7.24 -1.87 -13.84
CA SER A 89 8.70 -1.75 -13.98
C SER A 89 9.16 -0.81 -15.09
N ALA A 90 8.32 -0.51 -16.08
CA ALA A 90 8.62 0.36 -17.21
C ALA A 90 9.23 1.74 -16.85
N PRO A 91 8.90 2.39 -15.71
CA PRO A 91 9.55 3.64 -15.31
C PRO A 91 11.05 3.50 -15.01
N MET A 92 11.55 2.29 -14.71
CA MET A 92 12.98 2.01 -14.58
C MET A 92 13.68 1.81 -15.94
N GLY A 93 12.93 1.88 -17.05
CA GLY A 93 13.41 1.54 -18.40
C GLY A 93 13.30 0.04 -18.70
N ALA A 94 13.97 -0.40 -19.78
CA ALA A 94 13.94 -1.79 -20.25
C ALA A 94 14.90 -2.68 -19.45
N VAL A 95 14.75 -2.68 -18.13
CA VAL A 95 15.61 -3.43 -17.22
C VAL A 95 15.37 -4.94 -17.35
N SER A 96 16.41 -5.73 -17.06
CA SER A 96 16.33 -7.19 -17.14
C SER A 96 15.35 -7.78 -16.13
N ALA A 97 14.87 -9.00 -16.39
CA ALA A 97 13.99 -9.73 -15.48
C ALA A 97 14.59 -9.89 -14.07
N ASN A 98 15.92 -9.99 -13.94
CA ASN A 98 16.59 -10.11 -12.64
C ASN A 98 16.50 -8.81 -11.83
N VAL A 99 16.61 -7.65 -12.49
CA VAL A 99 16.41 -6.34 -11.84
C VAL A 99 14.96 -6.22 -11.38
N VAL A 100 14.00 -6.57 -12.24
CA VAL A 100 12.57 -6.55 -11.89
C VAL A 100 12.26 -7.50 -10.72
N ALA A 101 12.83 -8.71 -10.71
CA ALA A 101 12.65 -9.66 -9.63
C ALA A 101 13.22 -9.13 -8.30
N ALA A 102 14.39 -8.48 -8.33
CA ALA A 102 14.99 -7.86 -7.16
C ALA A 102 14.06 -6.77 -6.56
N THR A 103 13.52 -5.87 -7.38
CA THR A 103 12.64 -4.78 -6.92
C THR A 103 11.23 -5.25 -6.56
N PHE A 104 10.76 -6.36 -7.14
CA PHE A 104 9.46 -6.95 -6.79
C PHE A 104 9.51 -7.96 -5.66
N TYR A 105 10.72 -8.24 -5.15
CA TYR A 105 11.12 -8.91 -3.91
C TYR A 105 10.46 -10.26 -3.60
N ASN A 106 9.14 -10.31 -3.47
CA ASN A 106 8.39 -11.49 -3.04
C ASN A 106 7.83 -12.36 -4.18
N PHE A 107 8.09 -12.00 -5.44
CA PHE A 107 7.77 -12.85 -6.59
C PHE A 107 8.87 -13.88 -6.83
N ASN A 108 8.47 -15.07 -7.28
CA ASN A 108 9.42 -16.05 -7.77
C ASN A 108 10.15 -15.48 -9.00
N PRO A 109 11.50 -15.41 -9.01
CA PRO A 109 12.25 -14.88 -10.14
C PRO A 109 11.93 -15.59 -11.48
N ARG A 110 11.59 -16.89 -11.44
CA ARG A 110 11.19 -17.64 -12.65
C ARG A 110 9.89 -17.11 -13.26
N LEU A 111 8.95 -16.67 -12.44
CA LEU A 111 7.69 -16.08 -12.91
C LEU A 111 7.92 -14.70 -13.55
N VAL A 112 8.87 -13.92 -13.02
CA VAL A 112 9.24 -12.63 -13.62
C VAL A 112 9.96 -12.84 -14.95
N ALA A 113 10.88 -13.81 -14.99
CA ALA A 113 11.65 -14.16 -16.19
C ALA A 113 10.79 -14.68 -17.34
N SER A 114 9.64 -15.31 -17.07
CA SER A 114 8.71 -15.74 -18.12
C SER A 114 7.92 -14.58 -18.77
N ALA A 115 8.02 -13.36 -18.23
CA ALA A 115 7.22 -12.22 -18.66
C ALA A 115 8.05 -11.06 -19.23
N ILE A 116 9.07 -10.62 -18.49
CA ILE A 116 9.74 -9.34 -18.77
C ILE A 116 10.49 -9.27 -20.11
N PRO A 117 11.29 -10.27 -20.51
CA PRO A 117 11.98 -10.20 -21.80
C PRO A 117 11.00 -10.04 -22.98
N ALA A 118 9.96 -10.88 -23.01
CA ALA A 118 8.92 -10.81 -24.04
C ALA A 118 8.11 -9.51 -24.00
N ALA A 119 7.88 -8.93 -22.81
CA ALA A 119 7.19 -7.64 -22.71
C ALA A 119 7.96 -6.52 -23.42
N TRP A 120 9.29 -6.51 -23.31
CA TRP A 120 10.14 -5.49 -23.95
C TRP A 120 10.28 -5.71 -25.46
N ASP A 121 10.14 -6.94 -25.94
CA ASP A 121 10.03 -7.22 -27.38
C ASP A 121 8.69 -6.74 -27.96
N LEU A 122 7.61 -6.76 -27.17
CA LEU A 122 6.28 -6.33 -27.59
C LEU A 122 6.11 -4.81 -27.59
N ALA A 123 6.59 -4.12 -26.56
CA ALA A 123 6.50 -2.67 -26.48
C ALA A 123 7.64 -2.05 -25.66
N PRO A 124 8.19 -0.89 -26.10
CA PRO A 124 9.19 -0.18 -25.32
C PRO A 124 8.58 0.38 -24.03
N PRO A 125 9.36 0.56 -22.95
CA PRO A 125 8.88 1.08 -21.66
C PRO A 125 8.12 2.41 -21.76
N ALA A 126 8.52 3.31 -22.67
CA ALA A 126 7.83 4.57 -22.90
C ALA A 126 6.37 4.38 -23.34
N MET A 127 6.12 3.43 -24.26
CA MET A 127 4.77 3.06 -24.72
C MET A 127 3.97 2.44 -23.58
N VAL A 128 4.58 1.52 -22.82
CA VAL A 128 3.93 0.87 -21.67
C VAL A 128 3.52 1.89 -20.60
N ASN A 129 4.38 2.89 -20.32
CA ASN A 129 4.06 3.99 -19.43
C ASN A 129 2.92 4.85 -19.98
N GLN A 130 2.97 5.25 -21.25
CA GLN A 130 1.90 6.02 -21.88
C GLN A 130 0.54 5.31 -21.72
N VAL A 131 0.45 4.04 -22.13
CA VAL A 131 -0.78 3.24 -22.01
C VAL A 131 -1.25 3.14 -20.56
N ARG A 132 -0.33 2.97 -19.60
CA ARG A 132 -0.67 2.96 -18.17
C ARG A 132 -1.38 4.24 -17.73
N TYR A 133 -0.90 5.41 -18.14
CA TYR A 133 -1.51 6.68 -17.75
C TYR A 133 -2.80 6.98 -18.51
N GLU A 134 -2.95 6.49 -19.74
CA GLU A 134 -4.23 6.51 -20.47
C GLU A 134 -5.30 5.70 -19.72
N ILE A 135 -4.96 4.48 -19.29
CA ILE A 135 -5.85 3.63 -18.48
C ILE A 135 -6.26 4.35 -17.19
N VAL A 136 -5.28 4.90 -16.45
CA VAL A 136 -5.53 5.60 -15.19
C VAL A 136 -6.47 6.79 -15.41
N SER A 137 -6.22 7.60 -16.44
CA SER A 137 -7.01 8.79 -16.74
C SER A 137 -8.46 8.43 -17.14
N ALA A 138 -8.65 7.34 -17.88
CA ALA A 138 -9.97 6.88 -18.29
C ALA A 138 -10.76 6.21 -17.14
N ALA A 139 -10.09 5.40 -16.31
CA ALA A 139 -10.75 4.62 -15.27
C ALA A 139 -11.07 5.42 -14.00
N LEU A 140 -10.24 6.40 -13.64
CA LEU A 140 -10.38 7.13 -12.37
C LEU A 140 -11.73 7.83 -12.18
N PRO A 141 -12.29 8.58 -13.16
CA PRO A 141 -13.60 9.20 -13.00
C PRO A 141 -14.72 8.21 -12.70
N ARG A 142 -14.65 7.01 -13.29
CA ARG A 142 -15.60 5.92 -13.07
C ARG A 142 -15.42 5.28 -11.69
N VAL A 143 -14.17 5.10 -11.24
CA VAL A 143 -13.84 4.54 -9.91
C VAL A 143 -14.22 5.49 -8.78
N LEU A 144 -13.90 6.78 -8.93
CA LEU A 144 -14.15 7.80 -7.91
C LEU A 144 -15.60 8.31 -7.94
N GLY A 145 -16.28 8.17 -9.07
CA GLY A 145 -17.57 8.81 -9.34
C GLY A 145 -17.41 10.26 -9.80
N GLU A 146 -18.31 10.71 -10.68
CA GLU A 146 -18.23 12.04 -11.31
C GLU A 146 -18.23 13.17 -10.28
N GLN A 147 -19.11 13.09 -9.27
CA GLN A 147 -19.23 14.10 -8.21
C GLN A 147 -17.93 14.29 -7.42
N LEU A 148 -17.29 13.20 -6.98
CA LEU A 148 -16.03 13.28 -6.24
C LEU A 148 -14.90 13.75 -7.15
N THR A 149 -14.85 13.26 -8.39
CA THR A 149 -13.84 13.60 -9.39
C THR A 149 -13.78 15.10 -9.69
N GLN A 150 -14.95 15.76 -9.71
CA GLN A 150 -15.08 17.21 -9.96
C GLN A 150 -15.06 18.05 -8.67
N SER A 151 -14.92 17.43 -7.49
CA SER A 151 -15.03 18.13 -6.22
C SER A 151 -13.79 18.99 -5.91
N PRO A 152 -13.96 20.18 -5.29
CA PRO A 152 -12.84 20.96 -4.76
C PRO A 152 -12.01 20.19 -3.74
N GLN A 153 -12.65 19.29 -2.96
CA GLN A 153 -11.98 18.45 -1.97
C GLN A 153 -10.95 17.51 -2.60
N LEU A 154 -11.28 16.87 -3.73
CA LEU A 154 -10.35 15.98 -4.43
C LEU A 154 -9.21 16.77 -5.08
N ALA A 155 -9.52 17.90 -5.70
CA ALA A 155 -8.51 18.79 -6.29
C ALA A 155 -7.50 19.24 -5.23
N ARG A 156 -8.00 19.62 -4.05
CA ARG A 156 -7.18 20.02 -2.92
C ARG A 156 -6.36 18.88 -2.33
N ALA A 157 -6.92 17.68 -2.22
CA ALA A 157 -6.18 16.49 -1.81
C ALA A 157 -5.04 16.15 -2.80
N ALA A 158 -5.27 16.32 -4.10
CA ALA A 158 -4.25 16.13 -5.14
C ALA A 158 -3.08 17.12 -4.97
N GLU A 159 -3.36 18.41 -4.76
CA GLU A 159 -2.34 19.43 -4.48
C GLU A 159 -1.54 19.12 -3.21
N LEU A 160 -2.20 18.70 -2.15
CA LEU A 160 -1.56 18.37 -0.88
C LEU A 160 -0.62 17.17 -1.02
N LEU A 161 -1.10 16.08 -1.62
CA LEU A 161 -0.27 14.88 -1.82
C LEU A 161 0.86 15.13 -2.82
N GLN A 162 0.64 15.97 -3.83
CA GLN A 162 1.72 16.41 -4.71
C GLN A 162 2.82 17.10 -3.92
N ARG A 163 2.50 18.08 -3.06
CA ARG A 163 3.50 18.76 -2.22
C ARG A 163 4.24 17.81 -1.27
N VAL A 164 3.53 16.81 -0.74
CA VAL A 164 4.14 15.75 0.09
C VAL A 164 5.11 14.91 -0.75
N ALA A 165 4.71 14.46 -1.95
CA ALA A 165 5.57 13.70 -2.84
C ALA A 165 6.78 14.50 -3.34
N GLU A 166 6.62 15.79 -3.65
CA GLU A 166 7.71 16.71 -3.99
C GLU A 166 8.65 17.00 -2.80
N SER A 167 8.23 16.70 -1.57
CA SER A 167 9.06 16.81 -0.36
C SER A 167 9.90 15.57 -0.07
N ILE A 168 9.86 14.54 -0.93
CA ILE A 168 10.76 13.39 -0.82
C ILE A 168 12.21 13.89 -1.02
N PRO A 169 13.11 13.66 -0.05
CA PRO A 169 14.43 14.30 -0.05
C PRO A 169 15.39 13.75 -1.11
N ASP A 170 15.34 12.43 -1.37
CA ASP A 170 16.24 11.72 -2.27
C ASP A 170 15.60 10.38 -2.72
N GLY A 171 16.22 9.74 -3.70
CA GLY A 171 15.83 8.42 -4.21
C GLY A 171 16.81 7.31 -3.84
N ASP A 172 17.65 7.51 -2.83
CA ASP A 172 18.78 6.63 -2.55
C ASP A 172 18.29 5.24 -2.14
N GLY A 173 18.76 4.22 -2.87
CA GLY A 173 18.32 2.83 -2.68
C GLY A 173 16.84 2.59 -3.03
N ARG A 174 16.18 3.51 -3.74
CA ARG A 174 14.74 3.43 -4.05
C ARG A 174 14.46 3.39 -5.55
N PRO A 175 14.78 2.28 -6.24
CA PRO A 175 14.75 2.20 -7.69
C PRO A 175 13.35 2.32 -8.29
N LEU A 176 12.30 1.80 -7.64
CA LEU A 176 10.93 1.93 -8.16
C LEU A 176 10.46 3.37 -8.01
N TYR A 177 10.67 3.97 -6.83
CA TYR A 177 10.40 5.39 -6.65
C TYR A 177 11.15 6.25 -7.67
N ALA A 178 12.47 6.06 -7.81
CA ALA A 178 13.31 6.86 -8.69
C ALA A 178 12.86 6.77 -10.16
N GLY A 179 12.49 5.56 -10.62
CA GLY A 179 11.94 5.38 -11.96
C GLY A 179 10.62 6.14 -12.16
N HIS A 180 9.69 6.05 -11.20
CA HIS A 180 8.41 6.77 -11.28
C HIS A 180 8.58 8.29 -11.15
N ALA A 181 9.51 8.75 -10.31
CA ALA A 181 9.79 10.18 -10.09
C ALA A 181 10.38 10.88 -11.32
N ALA A 182 10.96 10.12 -12.25
CA ALA A 182 11.47 10.64 -13.52
C ALA A 182 10.37 10.92 -14.57
N LEU A 183 9.13 10.48 -14.32
CA LEU A 183 8.00 10.72 -15.22
C LEU A 183 7.46 12.15 -15.04
N ALA A 184 6.89 12.70 -16.12
CA ALA A 184 6.19 13.97 -16.06
C ALA A 184 4.91 13.85 -15.20
N TRP A 185 4.61 14.91 -14.44
CA TRP A 185 3.35 15.01 -13.71
C TRP A 185 2.16 15.09 -14.66
N PRO A 186 1.07 14.34 -14.43
CA PRO A 186 -0.16 14.48 -15.22
C PRO A 186 -0.83 15.85 -15.06
N ASP A 187 -1.70 16.23 -16.00
CA ASP A 187 -2.38 17.53 -15.97
C ASP A 187 -3.69 17.54 -15.17
N THR A 188 -4.40 16.40 -15.10
CA THR A 188 -5.70 16.33 -14.42
C THR A 188 -5.53 16.12 -12.91
N PRO A 189 -6.39 16.69 -12.04
CA PRO A 189 -6.25 16.52 -10.59
C PRO A 189 -6.27 15.06 -10.12
N HIS A 190 -7.15 14.22 -10.69
CA HIS A 190 -7.24 12.81 -10.31
C HIS A 190 -6.01 11.99 -10.76
N ALA A 191 -5.45 12.28 -11.92
CA ALA A 191 -4.23 11.61 -12.38
C ALA A 191 -3.00 12.07 -11.58
N ARG A 192 -2.91 13.37 -11.22
CA ARG A 192 -1.89 13.88 -10.28
C ARG A 192 -1.98 13.23 -8.91
N LEU A 193 -3.20 13.10 -8.37
CA LEU A 193 -3.44 12.41 -7.11
C LEU A 193 -2.91 10.96 -7.17
N TRP A 194 -3.27 10.22 -8.20
CA TRP A 194 -2.80 8.83 -8.39
C TRP A 194 -1.28 8.75 -8.57
N HIS A 195 -0.68 9.69 -9.30
CA HIS A 195 0.78 9.78 -9.45
C HIS A 195 1.47 10.06 -8.11
N ALA A 196 0.99 11.03 -7.32
CA ALA A 196 1.53 11.32 -5.99
C ALA A 196 1.46 10.09 -5.05
N ILE A 197 0.33 9.38 -5.07
CA ILE A 197 0.17 8.12 -4.31
C ILE A 197 1.18 7.08 -4.81
N THR A 198 1.39 6.97 -6.13
CA THR A 198 2.40 6.06 -6.71
C THR A 198 3.79 6.38 -6.17
N LEU A 199 4.21 7.64 -6.18
CA LEU A 199 5.53 8.06 -5.69
C LEU A 199 5.71 7.71 -4.20
N LEU A 200 4.75 8.10 -3.35
CA LEU A 200 4.81 7.85 -1.91
C LEU A 200 4.79 6.35 -1.59
N ARG A 201 4.00 5.59 -2.35
CA ARG A 201 3.90 4.14 -2.22
C ARG A 201 5.19 3.44 -2.61
N GLU A 202 5.75 3.75 -3.77
CA GLU A 202 6.96 3.09 -4.24
C GLU A 202 8.16 3.53 -3.37
N TYR A 203 8.18 4.78 -2.90
CA TYR A 203 9.16 5.23 -1.90
C TYR A 203 9.07 4.39 -0.63
N ARG A 204 7.89 4.29 0.00
CA ARG A 204 7.69 3.42 1.19
C ARG A 204 8.00 1.95 0.87
N GLY A 205 7.63 1.48 -0.32
CA GLY A 205 7.81 0.10 -0.76
C GLY A 205 9.28 -0.31 -0.89
N ASP A 206 10.11 0.53 -1.48
CA ASP A 206 11.56 0.31 -1.56
C ASP A 206 12.19 0.34 -0.15
N GLY A 207 11.73 1.24 0.72
CA GLY A 207 12.11 1.25 2.15
C GLY A 207 11.71 -0.03 2.90
N HIS A 208 10.55 -0.60 2.57
CA HIS A 208 10.10 -1.87 3.13
C HIS A 208 11.02 -3.03 2.73
N ILE A 209 11.53 -3.03 1.49
CA ILE A 209 12.52 -4.03 1.04
C ILE A 209 13.80 -3.90 1.86
N ALA A 210 14.29 -2.68 2.07
CA ALA A 210 15.45 -2.44 2.93
C ALA A 210 15.20 -2.95 4.37
N ALA A 211 14.02 -2.68 4.94
CA ALA A 211 13.66 -3.16 6.27
C ALA A 211 13.62 -4.71 6.36
N LEU A 212 13.09 -5.39 5.33
CA LEU A 212 13.08 -6.85 5.25
C LEU A 212 14.50 -7.43 5.17
N MET A 213 15.34 -6.85 4.31
CA MET A 213 16.72 -7.29 4.13
C MET A 213 17.55 -7.12 5.40
N SER A 214 17.44 -5.97 6.07
CA SER A 214 18.13 -5.69 7.34
C SER A 214 17.71 -6.62 8.48
N ASN A 215 16.51 -7.22 8.39
CA ASN A 215 16.00 -8.19 9.35
C ASN A 215 16.11 -9.65 8.86
N GLY A 216 16.88 -9.90 7.79
CA GLY A 216 17.20 -11.24 7.32
C GLY A 216 16.00 -12.03 6.80
N LEU A 217 14.98 -11.36 6.24
CA LEU A 217 13.87 -12.01 5.55
C LEU A 217 14.02 -11.83 4.04
N ASN A 218 14.25 -12.93 3.31
CA ASN A 218 14.21 -12.92 1.85
C ASN A 218 12.76 -12.75 1.34
N GLY A 219 12.59 -12.69 0.01
CA GLY A 219 11.29 -12.51 -0.63
C GLY A 219 10.19 -13.50 -0.24
N LEU A 220 10.53 -14.80 -0.18
CA LEU A 220 9.58 -15.85 0.17
C LEU A 220 9.30 -15.86 1.68
N ASP A 221 10.33 -15.68 2.51
CA ASP A 221 10.19 -15.56 3.96
C ASP A 221 9.27 -14.38 4.32
N ALA A 222 9.46 -13.23 3.66
CA ALA A 222 8.62 -12.05 3.83
C ALA A 222 7.15 -12.32 3.45
N LEU A 223 6.91 -13.07 2.38
CA LEU A 223 5.57 -13.46 1.95
C LEU A 223 4.90 -14.37 2.98
N ILE A 224 5.59 -15.43 3.41
CA ILE A 224 5.08 -16.41 4.39
C ILE A 224 4.76 -15.73 5.72
N THR A 225 5.73 -15.02 6.29
CA THR A 225 5.55 -14.34 7.59
C THR A 225 4.44 -13.30 7.56
N HIS A 226 4.22 -12.61 6.44
CA HIS A 226 3.09 -11.71 6.30
C HIS A 226 1.75 -12.46 6.23
N THR A 227 1.64 -13.55 5.46
CA THR A 227 0.40 -14.34 5.43
C THR A 227 0.05 -14.91 6.81
N ALA A 228 1.05 -15.28 7.61
CA ALA A 228 0.88 -15.74 8.99
C ALA A 228 0.36 -14.66 9.96
N THR A 229 0.34 -13.37 9.57
CA THR A 229 -0.34 -12.32 10.36
C THR A 229 -1.86 -12.38 10.23
N GLY A 230 -2.36 -12.96 9.13
CA GLY A 230 -3.77 -12.96 8.75
C GLY A 230 -4.28 -11.65 8.16
N ILE A 231 -3.48 -10.58 8.10
CA ILE A 231 -3.93 -9.22 7.70
C ILE A 231 -3.94 -9.03 6.17
N GLY A 232 -3.15 -9.82 5.43
CA GLY A 232 -2.99 -9.70 3.98
C GLY A 232 -3.73 -10.76 3.18
N PHE A 233 -3.09 -11.26 2.12
CA PHE A 233 -3.61 -12.38 1.33
C PHE A 233 -3.67 -13.68 2.15
N ASN A 234 -4.59 -14.57 1.78
CA ASN A 234 -4.51 -15.95 2.25
C ASN A 234 -3.30 -16.68 1.62
N VAL A 235 -2.84 -17.75 2.26
CA VAL A 235 -1.63 -18.51 1.87
C VAL A 235 -1.70 -19.00 0.43
N GLU A 236 -2.81 -19.62 0.03
CA GLU A 236 -2.91 -20.25 -1.30
C GLU A 236 -2.89 -19.21 -2.42
N PHE A 237 -3.60 -18.09 -2.24
CA PHE A 237 -3.58 -16.98 -3.19
C PHE A 237 -2.20 -16.31 -3.23
N ALA A 238 -1.59 -16.03 -2.08
CA ALA A 238 -0.25 -15.46 -1.99
C ALA A 238 0.78 -16.32 -2.75
N ARG A 239 0.79 -17.62 -2.49
CA ARG A 239 1.69 -18.58 -3.13
C ARG A 239 1.48 -18.63 -4.65
N ARG A 240 0.23 -18.84 -5.12
CA ARG A 240 -0.09 -18.96 -6.55
C ARG A 240 0.10 -17.65 -7.32
N SER A 241 -0.27 -16.52 -6.74
CA SER A 241 -0.14 -15.21 -7.41
C SER A 241 1.34 -14.83 -7.60
N ARG A 242 2.22 -15.24 -6.67
CA ARG A 242 3.66 -14.97 -6.69
C ARG A 242 4.52 -16.04 -7.36
N GLY A 243 3.93 -17.15 -7.79
CA GLY A 243 4.62 -18.18 -8.58
C GLY A 243 5.48 -19.14 -7.76
N TRP A 244 5.19 -19.30 -6.46
CA TRP A 244 5.91 -20.25 -5.61
C TRP A 244 5.25 -21.63 -5.64
N SER A 245 6.05 -22.69 -5.72
CA SER A 245 5.55 -24.06 -5.61
C SER A 245 5.19 -24.41 -4.16
N ARG A 246 4.49 -25.53 -3.93
CA ARG A 246 4.20 -26.00 -2.56
C ARG A 246 5.48 -26.44 -1.86
N GLU A 247 6.40 -27.02 -2.61
CA GLU A 247 7.69 -27.53 -2.15
C GLU A 247 8.60 -26.37 -1.74
N GLU A 248 8.71 -25.31 -2.56
CA GLU A 248 9.45 -24.10 -2.22
C GLU A 248 8.89 -23.44 -0.95
N TRP A 249 7.56 -23.34 -0.86
CA TRP A 249 6.86 -22.79 0.30
C TRP A 249 7.13 -23.60 1.57
N SER A 250 6.93 -24.91 1.53
CA SER A 250 7.16 -25.81 2.67
C SER A 250 8.62 -25.78 3.13
N ALA A 251 9.58 -25.81 2.19
CA ALA A 251 10.99 -25.70 2.53
C ALA A 251 11.34 -24.37 3.23
N ALA A 252 10.65 -23.27 2.86
CA ALA A 252 10.83 -21.98 3.51
C ALA A 252 10.16 -21.93 4.90
N GLU A 253 8.98 -22.53 5.07
CA GLU A 253 8.36 -22.70 6.38
C GLU A 253 9.26 -23.48 7.33
N GLU A 254 9.86 -24.58 6.90
CA GLU A 254 10.78 -25.36 7.74
C GLU A 254 12.01 -24.55 8.16
N ARG A 255 12.58 -23.72 7.26
CA ARG A 255 13.66 -22.79 7.63
C ARG A 255 13.20 -21.75 8.65
N LEU A 256 12.00 -21.20 8.50
CA LEU A 256 11.45 -20.21 9.43
C LEU A 256 11.12 -20.82 10.80
N LYS A 257 10.65 -22.09 10.84
CA LYS A 257 10.47 -22.86 12.08
C LYS A 257 11.79 -23.13 12.77
N ALA A 258 12.81 -23.56 12.02
CA ALA A 258 14.16 -23.76 12.56
C ALA A 258 14.77 -22.47 13.14
N ARG A 259 14.41 -21.31 12.59
CA ARG A 259 14.77 -19.97 13.11
C ARG A 259 13.91 -19.51 14.29
N GLY A 260 12.90 -20.28 14.71
CA GLY A 260 11.95 -19.91 15.77
C GLY A 260 11.03 -18.76 15.39
N ILE A 261 10.92 -18.39 14.12
CA ILE A 261 10.03 -17.33 13.62
C ILE A 261 8.60 -17.86 13.49
N LEU A 262 8.46 -19.10 13.04
CA LEU A 262 7.20 -19.82 12.99
C LEU A 262 7.15 -20.96 14.03
N GLY A 263 5.96 -21.21 14.56
CA GLY A 263 5.66 -22.40 15.36
C GLY A 263 5.42 -23.64 14.51
N GLY A 264 5.28 -24.80 15.16
CA GLY A 264 4.95 -26.06 14.49
C GLY A 264 3.58 -26.03 13.76
N ASP A 265 2.69 -25.14 14.20
CA ASP A 265 1.38 -24.85 13.62
C ASP A 265 1.41 -23.86 12.42
N GLY A 266 2.60 -23.40 12.03
CA GLY A 266 2.78 -22.43 10.94
C GLY A 266 2.39 -21.00 11.31
N GLN A 267 2.08 -20.71 12.59
CA GLN A 267 1.79 -19.36 13.06
C GLN A 267 3.06 -18.64 13.50
N LEU A 268 3.02 -17.30 13.55
CA LEU A 268 4.13 -16.53 14.11
C LEU A 268 4.30 -16.85 15.60
N THR A 269 5.54 -17.11 16.02
CA THR A 269 5.92 -17.14 17.45
C THR A 269 5.94 -15.71 18.03
N SER A 270 6.29 -15.56 19.32
CA SER A 270 6.60 -14.23 19.87
C SER A 270 7.72 -13.54 19.09
N ALA A 271 8.85 -14.22 18.90
CA ALA A 271 9.97 -13.70 18.13
C ALA A 271 9.59 -13.36 16.68
N GLY A 272 8.72 -14.16 16.05
CA GLY A 272 8.19 -13.87 14.72
C GLY A 272 7.33 -12.60 14.69
N ARG A 273 6.49 -12.38 15.70
CA ARG A 273 5.71 -11.14 15.85
C ARG A 273 6.61 -9.93 16.10
N ASP A 274 7.63 -10.07 16.95
CA ASP A 274 8.57 -8.99 17.28
C ASP A 274 9.34 -8.53 16.03
N ILE A 275 9.91 -9.47 15.26
CA ILE A 275 10.60 -9.16 14.00
C ILE A 275 9.64 -8.47 13.01
N ARG A 276 8.39 -8.92 12.91
CA ARG A 276 7.38 -8.28 12.05
C ARG A 276 7.07 -6.86 12.53
N SER A 277 6.95 -6.62 13.83
CA SER A 277 6.77 -5.26 14.38
C SER A 277 7.96 -4.39 14.00
N THR A 278 9.19 -4.83 14.25
CA THR A 278 10.41 -4.10 13.92
C THR A 278 10.49 -3.74 12.43
N ILE A 279 10.16 -4.67 11.54
CA ILE A 279 10.12 -4.41 10.09
C ILE A 279 9.10 -3.33 9.76
N GLU A 280 7.90 -3.41 10.33
CA GLU A 280 6.82 -2.46 10.03
C GLU A 280 7.08 -1.07 10.62
N ASP A 281 7.68 -0.99 11.81
CA ASP A 281 8.13 0.27 12.43
C ASP A 281 9.23 0.92 11.60
N LEU A 282 10.27 0.18 11.22
CA LEU A 282 11.34 0.68 10.35
C LEU A 282 10.81 1.08 8.97
N THR A 283 9.82 0.37 8.44
CA THR A 283 9.17 0.74 7.16
C THR A 283 8.47 2.08 7.26
N ASP A 284 7.76 2.33 8.35
CA ASP A 284 7.06 3.59 8.57
C ASP A 284 8.07 4.74 8.80
N GLU A 285 9.14 4.50 9.56
CA GLU A 285 10.25 5.46 9.73
C GLU A 285 10.91 5.82 8.39
N LEU A 286 11.22 4.83 7.56
CA LEU A 286 11.82 5.05 6.24
C LEU A 286 10.86 5.72 5.25
N GLY A 287 9.55 5.56 5.43
CA GLY A 287 8.50 6.21 4.62
C GLY A 287 8.10 7.61 5.10
N PHE A 288 8.46 7.99 6.33
CA PHE A 288 8.06 9.24 6.97
C PHE A 288 8.66 10.55 6.41
N PRO A 289 9.88 10.61 5.86
CA PRO A 289 10.51 11.88 5.46
C PRO A 289 9.63 12.89 4.68
N PRO A 290 8.88 12.52 3.63
CA PRO A 290 8.02 13.46 2.89
C PRO A 290 6.90 14.09 3.73
N TRP A 291 6.50 13.43 4.81
CA TRP A 291 5.36 13.85 5.64
C TRP A 291 5.72 14.84 6.75
N ARG A 292 7.02 14.99 7.08
CA ARG A 292 7.50 15.77 8.24
C ARG A 292 7.02 17.21 8.31
N LYS A 293 6.74 17.84 7.15
CA LYS A 293 6.35 19.25 7.04
C LYS A 293 4.83 19.43 6.93
N LEU A 294 4.05 18.36 6.90
CA LEU A 294 2.60 18.44 6.79
C LEU A 294 2.02 18.92 8.13
N SER A 295 1.20 19.97 8.10
CA SER A 295 0.52 20.47 9.31
C SER A 295 -0.59 19.51 9.75
N ALA A 296 -1.02 19.65 11.00
CA ALA A 296 -2.16 18.89 11.53
C ALA A 296 -3.44 19.14 10.72
N ASP A 297 -3.77 20.39 10.40
CA ASP A 297 -4.96 20.73 9.60
C ASP A 297 -4.94 20.05 8.21
N HIS A 298 -3.79 20.06 7.54
CA HIS A 298 -3.62 19.39 6.24
C HIS A 298 -3.64 17.87 6.37
N THR A 299 -3.23 17.33 7.53
CA THR A 299 -3.32 15.89 7.85
C THR A 299 -4.78 15.46 7.95
N ASP A 300 -5.59 16.21 8.70
CA ASP A 300 -7.02 15.95 8.87
C ASP A 300 -7.77 16.07 7.53
N GLU A 301 -7.40 17.07 6.73
CA GLU A 301 -7.93 17.27 5.38
C GLU A 301 -7.65 16.07 4.46
N LEU A 302 -6.41 15.59 4.44
CA LEU A 302 -6.03 14.39 3.69
C LEU A 302 -6.70 13.13 4.23
N ALA A 303 -6.84 12.97 5.54
CA ALA A 303 -7.53 11.83 6.14
C ALA A 303 -9.02 11.80 5.73
N GLY A 304 -9.67 12.96 5.70
CA GLY A 304 -11.04 13.13 5.22
C GLY A 304 -11.18 12.77 3.74
N ALA A 305 -10.29 13.26 2.89
CA ALA A 305 -10.28 12.92 1.46
C ALA A 305 -9.99 11.43 1.22
N ALA A 306 -9.04 10.86 1.95
CA ALA A 306 -8.69 9.45 1.87
C ALA A 306 -9.90 8.55 2.22
N ARG A 307 -10.73 8.96 3.18
CA ARG A 307 -11.98 8.24 3.51
C ARG A 307 -12.94 8.21 2.33
N LEU A 308 -13.22 9.35 1.70
CA LEU A 308 -14.10 9.43 0.53
C LEU A 308 -13.57 8.61 -0.66
N ILE A 309 -12.26 8.68 -0.90
CA ILE A 309 -11.58 7.89 -1.94
C ILE A 309 -11.75 6.40 -1.67
N ARG A 310 -11.55 5.95 -0.43
CA ARG A 310 -11.73 4.54 -0.05
C ARG A 310 -13.16 4.07 -0.28
N GLU A 311 -14.14 4.85 0.16
CA GLU A 311 -15.57 4.53 -0.01
C GLU A 311 -15.91 4.37 -1.50
N ALA A 312 -15.43 5.27 -2.37
CA ALA A 312 -15.65 5.18 -3.81
C ALA A 312 -14.96 3.94 -4.44
N VAL A 313 -13.69 3.71 -4.09
CA VAL A 313 -12.94 2.53 -4.55
C VAL A 313 -13.61 1.22 -4.10
N GLN A 314 -14.15 1.15 -2.88
CA GLN A 314 -14.89 -0.01 -2.39
C GLN A 314 -16.20 -0.23 -3.17
N ALA A 315 -16.98 0.84 -3.37
CA ALA A 315 -18.23 0.79 -4.12
C ALA A 315 -18.04 0.33 -5.58
N SER A 316 -16.82 0.50 -6.12
CA SER A 316 -16.48 0.08 -7.49
C SER A 316 -16.40 -1.45 -7.71
N GLY A 317 -16.21 -2.24 -6.64
CA GLY A 317 -16.25 -3.70 -6.70
C GLY A 317 -15.07 -4.41 -7.39
N PHE A 318 -13.97 -3.71 -7.73
CA PHE A 318 -12.86 -4.31 -8.48
C PHE A 318 -11.96 -5.28 -7.68
N PHE A 319 -12.02 -5.25 -6.35
CA PHE A 319 -11.18 -6.12 -5.52
C PHE A 319 -11.91 -7.43 -5.20
N PRO A 320 -11.37 -8.60 -5.60
CA PRO A 320 -11.99 -9.88 -5.30
C PRO A 320 -11.93 -10.17 -3.79
N ALA A 321 -13.08 -10.35 -3.14
CA ALA A 321 -13.15 -10.54 -1.68
C ALA A 321 -12.51 -11.84 -1.18
N GLU A 322 -12.49 -12.89 -2.01
CA GLU A 322 -12.09 -14.25 -1.65
C GLU A 322 -10.56 -14.46 -1.48
N VAL A 323 -9.76 -13.44 -1.77
CA VAL A 323 -8.28 -13.58 -1.82
C VAL A 323 -7.58 -13.19 -0.52
N PHE A 324 -8.32 -12.66 0.46
CA PHE A 324 -7.78 -12.08 1.67
C PHE A 324 -7.86 -13.02 2.89
N GLY A 325 -7.02 -12.76 3.89
CA GLY A 325 -6.94 -13.50 5.15
C GLY A 325 -7.96 -13.04 6.20
N PRO A 326 -8.04 -13.75 7.34
CA PRO A 326 -9.11 -13.58 8.33
C PRO A 326 -9.08 -12.23 9.08
N ARG A 327 -7.95 -11.53 9.07
CA ARG A 327 -7.77 -10.21 9.70
C ARG A 327 -7.63 -9.10 8.66
N TYR A 328 -8.06 -9.36 7.42
CA TYR A 328 -8.01 -8.37 6.35
C TYR A 328 -8.69 -7.06 6.75
N GLY A 329 -8.02 -5.95 6.49
CA GLY A 329 -8.54 -4.61 6.81
C GLY A 329 -8.31 -4.16 8.26
N GLN A 330 -7.80 -5.01 9.14
CA GLN A 330 -7.39 -4.62 10.48
C GLN A 330 -6.01 -3.94 10.46
N HIS A 331 -5.76 -3.06 11.43
CA HIS A 331 -4.41 -2.52 11.66
C HIS A 331 -3.49 -3.60 12.26
N ARG A 332 -2.18 -3.40 12.10
CA ARG A 332 -1.15 -4.27 12.68
C ARG A 332 -1.27 -4.35 14.20
#